data_AF-A0A354UDT8-F1
#
_entry.id   AF-A0A354UDT8-F1
#
_cell.length_a   1.000
_cell.length_b   1.000
_cell.length_c   1.000
_cell.angle_alpha   90.00
_cell.angle_beta   90.00
_cell.angle_gamma   90.00
#
_symmetry.space_group_name_H-M   'P 1'
#
loop_
_entity.id
_entity.type
_entity.pdbx_description
1 polymer ?
#
loop_
_entity_poly.entity_id
_entity_poly.type
_entity_poly.pdbx_seq_one_letter_code
_entity_poly.pdbx_strand_id
1 'polypeptide(L)'
;MKHKRLFAISTALVYLVFMILCLAYAFSVKHINSEYIMQADSVRYEKVEKILSDCENKNLCFVNLKKIKNNIEKDAYLKVLKIEKKFPNSINVTVEERKEMFEINVDGQYFVLDENYFVLAKK
;
A
#
# COMPACT_ATOMS: atom_id res chain seq x y z
N MET A 1 49.15 15.25 -17.42
CA MET A 1 48.14 14.17 -17.62
C MET A 1 47.37 13.75 -16.36
N LYS A 2 47.99 13.73 -15.16
CA LYS A 2 47.32 13.34 -13.90
C LYS A 2 46.12 14.23 -13.52
N HIS A 3 46.24 15.56 -13.64
CA HIS A 3 45.14 16.50 -13.34
C HIS A 3 43.94 16.37 -14.28
N LYS A 4 44.16 16.03 -15.56
CA LYS A 4 43.06 15.79 -16.53
C LYS A 4 42.25 14.54 -16.17
N ARG A 5 42.91 13.48 -15.66
CA ARG A 5 42.25 12.26 -15.18
C ARG A 5 41.47 12.50 -13.88
N LEU A 6 42.05 13.25 -12.94
CA LEU A 6 41.37 13.67 -11.71
C LEU A 6 40.12 14.51 -11.98
N PHE A 7 40.21 15.45 -12.94
CA PHE A 7 39.06 16.25 -13.37
C PHE A 7 37.96 15.38 -14.00
N ALA A 8 38.33 14.46 -14.90
CA ALA A 8 37.38 13.54 -15.52
C ALA A 8 36.67 12.63 -14.49
N ILE A 9 37.40 12.11 -13.49
CA ILE A 9 36.83 11.30 -12.41
C ILE A 9 35.86 12.12 -11.56
N SER A 10 36.24 13.35 -11.20
CA SER A 10 35.38 14.26 -10.44
C SER A 10 34.07 14.55 -11.18
N THR A 11 34.16 14.91 -12.47
CA THR A 11 32.99 15.15 -13.31
C THR A 11 32.11 13.90 -13.42
N ALA A 12 32.70 12.71 -13.64
CA ALA A 12 31.96 11.45 -13.71
C ALA A 12 31.22 11.14 -12.38
N LEU A 13 31.84 11.43 -11.23
CA LEU A 13 31.22 11.26 -9.92
C LEU A 13 29.99 12.17 -9.76
N VAL A 14 30.09 13.43 -10.19
CA VAL A 14 28.95 14.37 -10.15
C VAL A 14 27.78 13.85 -11.00
N TYR A 15 28.05 13.34 -12.21
CA TYR A 15 27.01 12.74 -13.05
C TYR A 15 26.39 11.49 -12.41
N LEU A 16 27.20 10.64 -11.74
CA LEU A 16 26.71 9.46 -11.04
C LEU A 16 25.75 9.85 -9.91
N VAL A 17 26.11 10.84 -9.09
CA VAL A 17 25.25 11.34 -8.00
C VAL A 17 23.95 11.91 -8.56
N PHE A 18 24.05 12.72 -9.62
CA PHE A 18 22.87 13.28 -10.27
C PHE A 18 21.93 12.19 -10.83
N MET A 19 22.49 11.16 -11.47
CA MET A 19 21.74 10.02 -11.97
C MET A 19 21.01 9.28 -10.84
N ILE A 20 21.66 9.04 -9.70
CA ILE A 20 21.05 8.40 -8.53
C ILE A 20 19.88 9.25 -8.00
N LEU A 21 20.04 10.58 -7.93
CA LEU A 21 18.98 11.48 -7.50
C LEU A 21 17.79 11.46 -8.47
N CYS A 22 18.04 11.48 -9.78
CA CYS A 22 16.99 11.35 -10.80
C CYS A 22 16.23 10.02 -10.68
N LEU A 23 16.95 8.91 -10.46
CA LEU A 23 16.33 7.60 -10.23
C LEU A 23 15.52 7.60 -8.93
N ALA A 24 16.07 8.11 -7.83
CA ALA A 24 15.34 8.19 -6.57
C ALA A 24 14.03 8.98 -6.70
N TYR A 25 14.05 10.09 -7.45
CA TYR A 25 12.87 10.89 -7.74
C TYR A 25 11.88 10.19 -8.69
N ALA A 26 12.37 9.50 -9.71
CA ALA A 26 11.54 8.76 -10.67
C ALA A 26 10.78 7.60 -10.00
N PHE A 27 11.40 6.96 -9.00
CA PHE A 27 10.79 5.87 -8.24
C PHE A 27 10.00 6.31 -7.01
N SER A 28 9.79 7.62 -6.81
CA SER A 28 8.93 8.13 -5.74
C SER A 28 7.46 7.82 -6.04
N VAL A 29 6.68 7.37 -5.05
CA VAL A 29 5.24 7.10 -5.21
C VAL A 29 4.50 8.41 -5.48
N LYS A 30 3.90 8.52 -6.66
CA LYS A 30 3.11 9.69 -7.11
C LYS A 30 1.64 9.36 -7.36
N HIS A 31 1.34 8.10 -7.68
CA HIS A 31 0.00 7.68 -8.03
C HIS A 31 -0.38 6.46 -7.20
N ILE A 32 -1.57 6.51 -6.61
CA ILE A 32 -2.16 5.38 -5.92
C ILE A 32 -3.51 5.14 -6.58
N ASN A 33 -3.60 4.05 -7.33
CA ASN A 33 -4.85 3.64 -7.96
C ASN A 33 -5.54 2.70 -7.00
N SER A 34 -6.66 3.15 -6.43
CA SER A 34 -7.44 2.37 -5.49
C SER A 34 -8.81 2.05 -6.07
N GLU A 35 -9.14 0.76 -6.09
CA GLU A 35 -10.44 0.25 -6.48
C GLU A 35 -11.15 -0.27 -5.23
N TYR A 36 -12.36 0.22 -5.00
CA TYR A 36 -13.14 -0.09 -3.82
C TYR A 36 -14.43 -0.80 -4.18
N ILE A 37 -14.62 -1.98 -3.60
CA ILE A 37 -15.86 -2.76 -3.67
C ILE A 37 -16.49 -2.69 -2.27
N MET A 38 -17.14 -1.55 -1.96
CA MET A 38 -17.65 -1.23 -0.63
C MET A 38 -19.16 -0.91 -0.65
N GLN A 39 -19.84 -1.11 0.47
CA GLN A 39 -21.25 -0.70 0.64
C GLN A 39 -21.32 0.67 1.31
N ALA A 40 -21.19 1.75 0.54
CA ALA A 40 -21.51 3.14 0.94
C ALA A 40 -21.05 3.63 2.34
N ASP A 41 -20.05 2.98 2.96
CA ASP A 41 -19.47 3.38 4.25
C ASP A 41 -18.29 4.32 4.00
N SER A 42 -18.52 5.62 4.22
CA SER A 42 -17.51 6.65 4.02
C SER A 42 -16.35 6.54 5.02
N VAL A 43 -16.56 5.97 6.21
CA VAL A 43 -15.55 5.94 7.28
C VAL A 43 -14.44 4.95 6.96
N ARG A 44 -14.80 3.76 6.48
CA ARG A 44 -13.81 2.73 6.09
C ARG A 44 -13.03 3.15 4.85
N TYR A 45 -13.68 3.81 3.90
CA TYR A 45 -13.02 4.40 2.74
C TYR A 45 -11.93 5.39 3.16
N GLU A 46 -12.27 6.37 4.00
CA GLU A 46 -11.32 7.39 4.49
C GLU A 46 -10.14 6.75 5.24
N LYS A 47 -10.40 5.69 6.02
CA LYS A 47 -9.36 4.94 6.73
C LYS A 47 -8.38 4.26 5.78
N VAL A 48 -8.87 3.66 4.69
CA VAL A 48 -8.00 3.07 3.66
C VAL A 48 -7.21 4.14 2.95
N GLU A 49 -7.84 5.23 2.51
CA GLU A 49 -7.15 6.35 1.86
C GLU A 49 -6.04 6.92 2.74
N LYS A 50 -6.29 7.08 4.05
CA LYS A 50 -5.27 7.56 5.00
C LYS A 50 -4.07 6.62 5.09
N ILE A 51 -4.29 5.30 5.09
CA ILE A 51 -3.19 4.32 5.11
C ILE A 51 -2.39 4.38 3.79
N LEU A 52 -3.07 4.64 2.67
CA LEU A 52 -2.45 4.72 1.36
C LEU A 52 -1.67 6.04 1.18
N SER A 53 -2.21 7.18 1.63
CA SER A 53 -1.56 8.48 1.53
C SER A 53 -0.26 8.56 2.34
N ASP A 54 -0.15 7.80 3.43
CA ASP A 54 1.12 7.60 4.15
C ASP A 54 2.24 7.03 3.25
N CYS A 55 1.92 6.45 2.10
CA CYS A 55 2.89 5.90 1.16
C CYS A 55 3.34 6.91 0.09
N GLU A 56 2.66 8.05 -0.04
CA GLU A 56 3.02 9.09 -1.00
C GLU A 56 4.43 9.61 -0.74
N ASN A 57 5.14 9.95 -1.81
CA ASN A 57 6.51 10.46 -1.81
C ASN A 57 7.58 9.50 -1.23
N LYS A 58 7.20 8.31 -0.76
CA LYS A 58 8.16 7.26 -0.39
C LYS A 58 8.71 6.63 -1.67
N ASN A 59 9.95 6.15 -1.59
CA ASN A 59 10.54 5.41 -2.69
C ASN A 59 9.84 4.05 -2.85
N LEU A 60 9.25 3.81 -4.02
CA LEU A 60 8.44 2.64 -4.36
C LEU A 60 9.19 1.32 -4.13
N CYS A 61 10.51 1.28 -4.36
CA CYS A 61 11.32 0.08 -4.13
C CYS A 61 11.28 -0.36 -2.66
N PHE A 62 11.23 0.59 -1.72
CA PHE A 62 11.27 0.31 -0.28
C PHE A 62 9.90 0.25 0.40
N VAL A 63 8.81 0.57 -0.31
CA VAL A 63 7.45 0.43 0.23
C VAL A 63 7.16 -1.04 0.54
N ASN A 64 6.67 -1.33 1.75
CA ASN A 64 6.31 -2.68 2.19
C ASN A 64 4.82 -2.94 1.98
N LEU A 65 4.48 -3.62 0.89
CA LEU A 65 3.09 -3.95 0.55
C LEU A 65 2.40 -4.84 1.60
N LYS A 66 3.14 -5.77 2.21
CA LYS A 66 2.59 -6.65 3.27
C LYS A 66 2.18 -5.85 4.50
N LYS A 67 2.97 -4.83 4.87
CA LYS A 67 2.63 -3.92 5.98
C LYS A 67 1.37 -3.11 5.67
N ILE A 68 1.24 -2.62 4.43
CA ILE A 68 0.04 -1.89 3.99
C ILE A 68 -1.19 -2.81 4.06
N LYS A 69 -1.10 -4.00 3.47
CA LYS A 69 -2.16 -5.01 3.52
C LYS A 69 -2.59 -5.29 4.96
N ASN A 70 -1.64 -5.62 5.84
CA ASN A 70 -1.94 -5.89 7.24
C ASN A 70 -2.55 -4.68 7.96
N ASN A 71 -2.18 -3.45 7.61
CA ASN A 71 -2.77 -2.26 8.21
C ASN A 71 -4.23 -2.04 7.76
N ILE A 72 -4.55 -2.35 6.50
CA ILE A 72 -5.93 -2.27 5.98
C ILE A 72 -6.79 -3.36 6.63
N GLU A 73 -6.30 -4.61 6.61
CA GLU A 73 -7.02 -5.79 7.16
C GLU A 73 -7.03 -5.86 8.69
N LYS A 74 -6.47 -4.86 9.40
CA LYS A 74 -6.76 -4.66 10.84
C LYS A 74 -8.24 -4.42 11.08
N ASP A 75 -8.93 -3.85 10.10
CA ASP A 75 -10.37 -3.83 10.06
C ASP A 75 -10.85 -5.18 9.51
N ALA A 76 -11.52 -5.98 10.36
CA ALA A 76 -11.98 -7.31 9.97
C ALA A 76 -13.00 -7.28 8.83
N TYR A 77 -13.65 -6.14 8.59
CA TYR A 77 -14.55 -5.95 7.45
C TYR A 77 -13.82 -5.66 6.15
N LEU A 78 -12.52 -5.35 6.15
CA LEU A 78 -11.77 -5.03 4.94
C LEU A 78 -10.89 -6.19 4.49
N LYS A 79 -10.98 -6.53 3.21
CA LYS A 79 -10.20 -7.58 2.56
C LYS A 79 -9.40 -6.97 1.41
N VAL A 80 -8.09 -7.18 1.39
CA VAL A 80 -7.25 -6.74 0.27
C VAL A 80 -7.18 -7.86 -0.76
N LEU A 81 -7.89 -7.68 -1.87
CA LEU A 81 -7.91 -8.62 -2.98
C LEU A 81 -6.59 -8.58 -3.76
N LYS A 82 -6.07 -7.37 -3.99
CA LYS A 82 -4.85 -7.15 -4.76
C LYS A 82 -4.09 -5.95 -4.24
N ILE A 83 -2.77 -6.09 -4.14
CA ILE A 83 -1.86 -4.98 -3.85
C ILE A 83 -0.55 -5.21 -4.59
N GLU A 84 -0.17 -4.28 -5.47
CA GLU A 84 1.04 -4.42 -6.30
C GLU A 84 1.73 -3.08 -6.53
N LYS A 85 3.06 -3.15 -6.71
CA LYS A 85 3.86 -2.00 -7.18
C LYS A 85 3.79 -1.98 -8.70
N LYS A 86 3.42 -0.84 -9.26
CA LYS A 86 3.49 -0.58 -10.69
C LYS A 86 4.60 0.44 -10.94
N PHE A 87 5.74 -0.07 -11.39
CA PHE A 87 6.90 0.75 -11.68
C PHE A 87 6.60 1.74 -12.83
N PRO A 88 7.22 2.94 -12.80
CA PRO A 88 8.24 3.35 -11.83
C PRO A 88 7.70 3.93 -10.51
N ASN A 89 6.46 4.41 -10.44
CA ASN A 89 6.04 5.37 -9.41
C ASN A 89 4.61 5.17 -8.85
N SER A 90 4.00 4.01 -9.06
CA SER A 90 2.58 3.79 -8.77
C SER A 90 2.34 2.58 -7.86
N ILE A 91 1.27 2.62 -7.06
CA ILE A 91 0.76 1.48 -6.30
C ILE A 91 -0.68 1.24 -6.71
N ASN A 92 -1.02 -0.01 -7.05
CA ASN A 92 -2.40 -0.42 -7.31
C ASN A 92 -2.90 -1.23 -6.13
N VAL A 93 -4.10 -0.90 -5.64
CA VAL A 93 -4.76 -1.60 -4.53
C VAL A 93 -6.22 -1.82 -4.87
N THR A 94 -6.69 -3.04 -4.68
CA THR A 94 -8.12 -3.38 -4.75
C THR A 94 -8.57 -3.88 -3.38
N VAL A 95 -9.52 -3.17 -2.78
CA VAL A 95 -10.08 -3.48 -1.45
C VAL A 95 -11.56 -3.80 -1.57
N GLU A 96 -11.98 -4.86 -0.90
CA GLU A 96 -13.37 -5.29 -0.80
C GLU A 96 -13.82 -5.22 0.65
N GLU A 97 -15.05 -4.75 0.86
CA GLU A 97 -15.74 -4.84 2.14
C GLU A 97 -16.47 -6.19 2.24
N ARG A 98 -16.12 -6.97 3.26
CA ARG A 98 -16.78 -8.23 3.60
C ARG A 98 -18.21 -7.96 4.04
N LYS A 99 -19.14 -8.79 3.55
CA LYS A 99 -20.55 -8.73 3.92
C LYS A 99 -20.84 -9.68 5.06
N GLU A 100 -21.67 -9.25 5.99
CA GLU A 100 -22.21 -10.11 7.04
C GLU A 100 -23.19 -11.10 6.39
N MET A 101 -22.92 -12.40 6.56
CA MET A 101 -23.72 -13.47 5.95
C MET A 101 -24.31 -14.41 7.00
N PHE A 102 -23.57 -14.67 8.08
CA PHE A 102 -23.99 -15.58 9.13
C PHE A 102 -23.78 -14.98 10.51
N GLU A 103 -24.63 -15.37 11.45
CA GLU A 103 -24.45 -15.14 12.88
C GLU A 103 -24.50 -16.50 13.56
N ILE A 104 -23.46 -16.82 14.33
CA ILE A 104 -23.36 -18.10 15.06
C ILE A 104 -23.25 -17.85 16.55
N ASN A 105 -23.83 -18.76 17.34
CA ASN A 105 -23.67 -18.78 18.79
C ASN A 105 -22.68 -19.89 19.18
N VAL A 106 -21.62 -19.53 19.90
CA VAL A 106 -20.68 -20.48 20.49
C VAL A 106 -20.55 -20.14 21.96
N ASP A 107 -20.93 -21.07 22.84
CA ASP A 107 -20.87 -20.92 24.29
C ASP A 107 -21.52 -19.62 24.82
N GLY A 108 -22.66 -19.23 24.22
CA GLY A 108 -23.40 -18.02 24.59
C GLY A 108 -22.86 -16.72 23.99
N GLN A 109 -21.79 -16.77 23.19
CA GLN A 109 -21.24 -15.62 22.48
C GLN A 109 -21.67 -15.63 21.02
N TYR A 110 -22.01 -14.44 20.50
CA TYR A 110 -22.45 -14.30 19.11
C TYR A 110 -21.31 -13.77 18.24
N PHE A 111 -21.07 -14.46 17.13
CA PHE A 111 -20.05 -14.09 16.15
C PHE A 111 -20.71 -13.83 14.79
N VAL A 112 -20.33 -12.73 14.16
CA VAL A 112 -20.76 -12.38 12.81
C VAL A 112 -19.68 -12.83 11.83
N LEU A 113 -20.08 -13.53 10.77
CA LEU A 113 -19.19 -14.15 9.79
C LEU A 113 -19.49 -13.69 8.37
N ASP A 114 -18.47 -13.71 7.51
CA ASP A 114 -18.62 -13.57 6.07
C ASP A 114 -18.96 -14.90 5.37
N GLU A 115 -19.11 -14.86 4.03
CA GLU A 115 -19.36 -16.03 3.18
C GLU A 115 -18.29 -17.13 3.29
N ASN A 116 -17.07 -16.79 3.73
CA ASN A 116 -15.93 -17.69 3.87
C ASN A 116 -15.73 -18.13 5.34
N TYR A 117 -16.72 -17.89 6.21
CA TYR A 117 -16.66 -18.16 7.64
C TYR A 117 -15.56 -17.38 8.39
N PHE A 118 -15.13 -16.23 7.87
CA PHE A 118 -14.21 -15.32 8.55
C PHE A 118 -14.96 -14.46 9.58
N VAL A 119 -14.43 -14.36 10.79
CA VAL A 119 -15.05 -13.59 11.89
C VAL A 119 -14.87 -12.09 11.66
N LEU A 120 -15.98 -11.37 11.52
CA LEU A 120 -16.03 -9.92 11.33
C LEU A 120 -16.16 -9.17 12.64
N ALA A 121 -17.04 -9.65 13.52
CA ALA A 121 -17.33 -9.03 14.79
C ALA A 121 -17.80 -10.06 15.83
N LYS A 122 -17.66 -9.69 17.10
CA LYS A 122 -18.25 -10.37 18.24
C LYS A 122 -19.26 -9.42 18.88
N LYS A 123 -20.48 -9.90 19.11
CA LYS A 123 -21.53 -9.18 19.85
C LYS A 123 -21.52 -9.55 21.33
#